data_AF-A0A8T2N349-F1
#
_entry.id   AF-A0A8T2N349-F1
#
_cell.length_a   1.000
_cell.length_b   1.000
_cell.length_c   1.000
_cell.angle_alpha   90.00
_cell.angle_beta   90.00
_cell.angle_gamma   90.00
#
_symmetry.space_group_name_H-M   'P 1'
#
loop_
_entity.id
_entity.type
_entity.pdbx_description
1 polymer ?
#
loop_
_entity_poly.entity_id
_entity_poly.type
_entity_poly.pdbx_seq_one_letter_code
_entity_poly.pdbx_strand_id
1 'polypeptide(L)' 'MVLEDVTEFEITPEGRRITKLDQILLNGNNITMLIPGGEGPEKPRMSSTITRISEYAASSFSWTRER' A
#
# COMPACT_ATOMS: atom_id res chain seq x y z
N MET A 1 -22.24 -6.28 -0.84
CA MET A 1 -21.20 -6.52 -1.87
C MET A 1 -20.42 -7.74 -1.44
N VAL A 2 -20.17 -8.69 -2.35
CA VAL A 2 -19.32 -9.86 -2.04
C VAL A 2 -17.89 -9.49 -2.38
N LEU A 3 -16.97 -9.73 -1.44
CA LEU A 3 -15.54 -9.46 -1.60
C LEU A 3 -14.74 -10.72 -1.23
N GLU A 4 -13.65 -10.94 -1.95
CA GLU A 4 -12.72 -12.06 -1.77
C GLU A 4 -11.32 -11.49 -1.45
N ASP A 5 -10.50 -12.27 -0.76
CA ASP A 5 -9.12 -11.92 -0.35
C ASP A 5 -9.02 -10.56 0.36
N VAL A 6 -9.91 -10.32 1.33
CA VAL A 6 -10.06 -9.02 1.99
C VAL A 6 -9.04 -8.82 3.10
N THR A 7 -8.48 -7.62 3.14
CA THR A 7 -7.73 -7.12 4.29
C THR A 7 -8.50 -6.00 4.96
N GLU A 8 -9.01 -6.27 6.16
CA GLU A 8 -9.72 -5.29 6.96
C GLU A 8 -8.74 -4.52 7.84
N PHE A 9 -8.95 -3.20 7.89
CA PHE A 9 -8.18 -2.28 8.71
C PHE A 9 -9.12 -1.49 9.60
N GLU A 10 -9.05 -1.75 10.89
CA GLU A 10 -9.78 -0.99 11.91
C GLU A 10 -8.82 0.01 12.56
N ILE A 11 -9.22 1.28 12.61
CA ILE A 11 -8.48 2.33 13.30
C ILE A 11 -9.17 2.56 14.64
N THR A 12 -8.54 2.12 15.72
CA THR A 12 -8.99 2.38 17.09
C THR A 12 -8.08 3.42 17.76
N PRO A 13 -8.52 4.07 18.85
CA PRO A 13 -7.65 4.97 19.62
C PRO A 13 -6.39 4.31 20.18
N GLU A 14 -6.41 2.98 20.35
CA GLU A 14 -5.31 2.17 20.87
C GLU A 14 -4.32 1.74 19.79
N GLY A 15 -4.71 1.82 18.51
CA GLY A 15 -3.87 1.45 17.38
C GLY A 15 -4.65 0.95 16.18
N ARG A 16 -3.96 0.28 15.26
CA ARG A 16 -4.55 -0.31 14.06
C ARG A 16 -4.68 -1.82 14.23
N ARG A 17 -5.87 -2.36 14.01
CA ARG A 17 -6.10 -3.81 13.91
C ARG A 17 -6.19 -4.21 12.45
N ILE A 18 -5.52 -5.30 12.12
CA ILE A 18 -5.45 -5.86 10.76
C ILE A 18 -6.04 -7.25 10.83
N THR A 19 -6.99 -7.56 9.95
CA THR A 19 -7.58 -8.89 9.85
C THR A 19 -7.64 -9.31 8.39
N LYS A 20 -7.26 -10.57 8.12
CA LYS A 20 -7.31 -11.17 6.79
C LYS A 20 -8.53 -12.08 6.74
N LEU A 21 -9.37 -11.91 5.72
CA LEU A 21 -10.62 -12.63 5.55
C LEU A 21 -10.68 -13.15 4.12
N ASP A 22 -10.92 -14.45 3.96
CA ASP A 22 -10.96 -15.08 2.63
C ASP A 22 -12.16 -14.60 1.81
N GLN A 23 -13.32 -14.45 2.46
CA GLN A 23 -14.54 -13.96 1.82
C GLN A 23 -15.44 -13.24 2.83
N ILE A 24 -16.04 -12.13 2.40
CA ILE A 24 -17.05 -11.42 3.19
C ILE A 24 -18.22 -10.92 2.33
N LEU A 25 -19.39 -10.81 2.97
CA LEU A 25 -20.50 -10.02 2.45
C LEU A 25 -20.50 -8.64 3.14
N LEU A 26 -19.95 -7.64 2.46
CA LEU A 26 -19.92 -6.27 2.93
C LEU A 26 -21.29 -5.60 2.79
N ASN A 27 -21.80 -5.01 3.87
CA ASN A 27 -23.04 -4.23 3.82
C ASN A 27 -22.83 -2.92 3.05
N GLY A 28 -23.63 -2.70 2.00
CA GLY A 28 -23.53 -1.51 1.15
C GLY A 28 -23.92 -0.19 1.82
N ASN A 29 -24.67 -0.24 2.92
CA ASN A 29 -25.18 0.97 3.58
C ASN A 29 -24.11 1.76 4.33
N ASN A 30 -23.01 1.11 4.72
CA ASN A 30 -21.95 1.71 5.54
C ASN A 30 -20.72 2.12 4.71
N ILE A 31 -20.87 2.21 3.39
CA ILE A 31 -19.77 2.52 2.47
C ILE A 31 -19.76 4.01 2.17
N THR A 32 -18.75 4.72 2.68
CA THR A 32 -18.57 6.16 2.41
C THR A 32 -17.83 6.43 1.09
N MET A 33 -16.80 5.63 0.78
CA MET A 33 -15.98 5.80 -0.43
C MET A 33 -15.50 4.45 -0.97
N LEU A 34 -15.42 4.34 -2.30
CA LEU A 34 -14.79 3.23 -3.00
C LEU A 34 -13.66 3.79 -3.88
N ILE A 35 -12.44 3.28 -3.70
CA ILE A 35 -11.27 3.70 -4.47
C ILE A 35 -10.78 2.50 -5.29
N PRO A 36 -11.01 2.46 -6.61
CA PRO A 36 -10.51 1.37 -7.44
C PRO A 36 -8.98 1.44 -7.54
N GLY A 37 -8.32 0.28 -7.44
CA GLY A 37 -6.85 0.18 -7.56
C GLY A 37 -6.06 0.72 -6.36
N GLY A 38 -6.71 0.99 -5.23
CA GLY A 38 -6.01 1.39 -4.00
C GLY A 38 -5.16 0.26 -3.42
N GLU A 39 -3.95 0.57 -2.96
CA GLU A 39 -3.00 -0.42 -2.42
C GLU A 39 -3.14 -0.64 -0.90
N GLY A 40 -4.18 -0.05 -0.30
CA GLY A 40 -4.40 -0.03 1.14
C GLY A 40 -3.42 0.87 1.90
N PRO A 41 -3.64 1.07 3.22
CA PRO A 41 -2.87 2.01 4.03
C PRO A 41 -1.52 1.46 4.51
N GLU A 42 -1.11 0.26 4.09
CA GLU A 42 0.18 -0.34 4.45
C GLU A 42 1.29 -0.06 3.45
N LYS A 43 0.97 0.22 2.19
CA LYS A 43 1.99 0.68 1.28
C LYS A 43 2.22 2.16 1.55
N PRO A 44 3.33 2.56 2.20
CA PRO A 44 3.71 3.94 2.09
C PRO A 44 3.87 4.19 0.59
N ARG A 45 3.30 5.29 0.07
CA ARG A 45 3.78 5.82 -1.19
C ARG A 45 5.27 6.03 -0.99
N MET A 46 6.09 5.09 -1.46
CA MET A 46 7.47 5.38 -1.74
C MET A 46 7.38 6.49 -2.78
N SER A 47 7.58 7.71 -2.30
CA SER A 47 7.63 8.90 -3.13
C SER A 47 8.55 8.54 -4.28
N SER A 48 8.00 8.47 -5.49
CA SER A 48 8.72 8.08 -6.71
C SER A 48 9.98 8.93 -6.95
N THR A 49 10.11 10.05 -6.24
CA THR A 49 11.31 10.88 -6.16
C THR A 49 12.48 10.21 -5.47
N ILE A 50 12.27 9.46 -4.38
CA ILE A 50 13.35 8.85 -3.59
C ILE A 50 13.95 7.64 -4.32
N THR A 51 13.12 6.81 -4.98
CA THR A 51 13.59 5.68 -5.78
C THR A 51 14.48 6.13 -6.95
N ARG A 52 14.10 7.21 -7.65
CA ARG A 52 14.90 7.79 -8.73
C ARG A 52 16.28 8.25 -8.26
N ILE A 53 16.38 8.86 -7.07
CA ILE A 53 17.66 9.32 -6.54
C ILE A 53 18.58 8.13 -6.25
N SER A 54 18.07 7.03 -5.70
CA SER A 54 18.88 5.83 -5.46
C SER A 54 19.36 5.17 -6.76
N GLU A 55 18.54 5.13 -7.80
CA GLU A 55 18.93 4.58 -9.12
C GLU A 55 20.02 5.41 -9.79
N TYR A 56 19.89 6.75 -9.77
CA TYR A 56 20.93 7.65 -10.29
C TYR A 56 22.24 7.54 -9.52
N ALA A 57 22.20 7.44 -8.19
CA ALA A 57 23.39 7.27 -7.37
C ALA A 57 24.09 5.92 -7.64
N ALA A 58 23.33 4.84 -7.78
CA ALA A 58 23.86 3.52 -8.11
C ALA A 58 24.47 3.46 -9.53
N SER A 59 23.84 4.10 -10.51
CA SER A 59 24.36 4.20 -11.87
C SER A 59 25.61 5.08 -11.96
N SER A 60 25.71 6.14 -11.16
CA SER A 60 26.90 7.02 -11.16
C SER A 60 28.08 6.37 -10.44
N PHE A 61 27.82 5.59 -9.39
CA PHE A 61 28.85 4.89 -8.62
C PHE A 61 29.45 3.70 -9.39
N SER A 62 28.63 2.94 -10.12
CA SER A 62 29.11 1.85 -10.99
C SER A 62 30.03 2.37 -12.10
N TRP A 63 29.64 3.46 -12.78
CA TRP A 63 30.45 4.09 -13.81
C TRP A 63 31.82 4.60 -13.28
N THR A 64 31.87 5.00 -12.01
CA THR A 64 33.12 5.48 -11.38
C THR A 64 34.07 4.32 -11.02
N ARG A 65 33.56 3.10 -10.83
CA ARG A 65 34.36 1.91 -10.48
C ARG A 65 34.91 1.16 -11.70
N GLU A 66 34.42 1.46 -12.90
CA GLU A 66 34.88 0.93 -14.19
C GLU A 66 35.93 1.82 -14.89
N ARG A 67 36.52 2.79 -14.18
CA ARG A 67 37.67 3.59 -14.64
C ARG A 67 38.92 3.34 -13.80
#